data_AF-A0A317D430-F1
#
_entry.id   AF-A0A317D430-F1
#
_cell.length_a   1.000
_cell.length_b   1.000
_cell.length_c   1.000
_cell.angle_alpha   90.00
_cell.angle_beta   90.00
_cell.angle_gamma   90.00
#
_symmetry.space_group_name_H-M   'P 1'
#
loop_
_entity.id
_entity.type
_entity.pdbx_description
1 polymer ?
#
loop_
_entity_poly.entity_id
_entity_poly.type
_entity_poly.pdbx_seq_one_letter_code
_entity_poly.pdbx_strand_id
1 'polypeptide(L)' 'MEQSTGFVLAVDAVTRHVNSARPDAPVRPDRPRPARLTPTRLAAAGALRRLADLMEPRPAPVPPACS' A
#
# COMPACT_ATOMS: atom_id res chain seq x y z
N MET A 1 -29.05 14.21 -2.53
CA MET A 1 -28.30 13.20 -3.30
C MET A 1 -27.01 12.93 -2.55
N GLU A 2 -26.86 11.74 -1.98
CA GLU A 2 -25.61 11.30 -1.34
C GLU A 2 -24.64 10.87 -2.44
N GLN A 3 -23.53 11.58 -2.62
CA GLN A 3 -22.50 11.19 -3.56
C GLN A 3 -21.57 10.18 -2.89
N SER A 4 -21.24 9.08 -3.58
CA SER A 4 -20.31 8.09 -3.05
C SER A 4 -18.94 8.70 -2.78
N THR A 5 -18.27 8.27 -1.72
CA THR A 5 -16.92 8.76 -1.38
C THR A 5 -15.95 8.58 -2.55
N GLY A 6 -16.09 7.49 -3.31
CA GLY A 6 -15.29 7.23 -4.52
C GLY A 6 -15.48 8.29 -5.60
N PHE A 7 -16.72 8.76 -5.81
CA PHE A 7 -17.00 9.83 -6.76
C PHE A 7 -16.33 11.14 -6.36
N VAL A 8 -16.41 11.53 -5.09
CA VAL A 8 -15.78 12.76 -4.57
C VAL A 8 -14.25 12.69 -4.72
N LEU A 9 -13.64 11.55 -4.41
CA LEU A 9 -12.20 11.34 -4.56
C LEU A 9 -11.76 11.38 -6.03
N ALA A 10 -12.56 10.81 -6.94
CA ALA A 10 -12.27 10.84 -8.37
C ALA A 10 -12.29 12.28 -8.90
N VAL A 11 -13.30 13.08 -8.52
CA VAL A 11 -13.40 14.48 -8.92
C VAL A 11 -12.22 15.32 -8.40
N ASP A 12 -11.82 15.14 -7.14
CA ASP A 12 -10.65 15.83 -6.57
C ASP A 12 -9.35 15.47 -7.30
N ALA A 13 -9.15 14.18 -7.59
CA ALA A 13 -7.97 13.72 -8.31
C ALA A 13 -7.88 14.30 -9.74
N VAL A 14 -8.99 14.27 -10.48
CA VAL A 14 -9.06 14.83 -11.84
C VAL A 14 -8.82 16.34 -11.82
N THR A 15 -9.50 17.04 -10.90
CA THR A 15 -9.37 18.49 -10.75
C THR A 15 -7.93 18.90 -10.43
N ARG A 16 -7.27 18.17 -9.54
CA ARG A 16 -5.85 18.40 -9.22
C ARG A 16 -4.95 18.15 -10.43
N HIS A 17 -5.15 17.06 -11.14
CA HIS A 17 -4.34 16.70 -12.30
C HIS A 17 -4.40 17.77 -13.39
N VAL A 18 -5.62 18.18 -13.80
CA VAL A 18 -5.83 19.19 -14.83
C VAL A 18 -5.23 20.54 -14.43
N ASN A 19 -5.43 20.97 -13.18
CA ASN A 19 -4.88 22.24 -12.72
C ASN A 19 -3.35 22.22 -12.60
N SER A 20 -2.75 21.08 -12.24
CA SER A 20 -1.29 20.94 -12.16
C SER A 20 -0.60 20.88 -13.53
N ALA A 21 -1.32 20.48 -14.58
CA ALA A 21 -0.80 20.40 -15.94
C ALA A 21 -0.78 21.75 -16.68
N ARG A 22 -1.30 22.82 -16.06
CA ARG A 22 -1.30 24.15 -16.67
C ARG A 22 0.12 24.71 -16.76
N PRO A 23 0.47 25.41 -17.85
CA PRO A 23 1.80 25.98 -18.02
C PRO A 23 2.16 26.97 -16.91
N ASP A 24 1.17 27.72 -16.39
CA ASP A 24 1.35 28.71 -15.33
C ASP A 24 1.09 28.14 -13.92
N ALA A 25 0.91 26.82 -13.78
CA ALA A 25 0.65 26.23 -12.48
C ALA A 25 1.85 26.46 -11.55
N PRO A 26 1.63 26.88 -10.29
CA PRO A 26 2.73 27.04 -9.35
C PRO A 26 3.40 25.69 -9.11
N VAL A 27 4.68 25.58 -9.50
CA VAL A 27 5.49 24.37 -9.27
C VAL A 27 5.74 24.25 -7.78
N ARG A 28 5.08 23.29 -7.13
CA ARG A 28 5.43 22.90 -5.76
C ARG A 28 6.57 21.88 -5.83
N PRO A 29 7.73 22.16 -5.21
CA PRO A 29 8.77 21.15 -5.09
C PRO A 29 8.19 19.94 -4.35
N ASP A 30 8.46 18.74 -4.86
CA ASP A 30 8.00 17.51 -4.22
C ASP A 30 8.61 17.45 -2.82
N ARG A 31 7.76 17.54 -1.80
CA ARG A 31 8.22 17.56 -0.42
C ARG A 31 8.46 16.11 -0.05
N PRO A 32 9.69 15.73 0.39
CA PRO A 32 9.95 14.36 0.79
C PRO A 32 8.92 13.97 1.85
N ARG A 33 8.07 13.01 1.50
CA ARG A 33 6.99 12.58 2.39
C ARG A 33 7.65 11.99 3.62
N PRO A 34 7.49 12.59 4.81
CA PRO A 34 8.14 12.09 6.00
C PRO A 34 7.62 10.68 6.24
N ALA A 35 8.54 9.72 6.40
CA ALA A 35 8.24 8.34 6.72
C ALA A 35 7.75 8.22 8.18
N ARG A 36 6.69 8.93 8.55
CA ARG A 36 6.16 8.99 9.92
C ARG A 36 5.66 7.63 10.44
N LEU A 37 5.54 6.65 9.55
CA LEU A 37 4.97 5.33 9.80
C LEU A 37 5.95 4.18 9.49
N THR A 38 7.22 4.44 9.19
CA THR A 38 8.18 3.35 8.93
C THR A 38 8.30 2.35 10.08
N PRO A 39 8.48 2.76 11.35
CA PRO A 39 8.67 1.78 12.42
C PRO A 39 7.40 0.96 12.68
N THR A 40 6.23 1.61 12.65
CA THR A 40 4.94 0.92 12.86
C THR A 40 4.59 -0.02 11.71
N ARG A 41 4.89 0.37 10.46
CA ARG A 41 4.72 -0.51 9.28
C ARG A 41 5.65 -1.71 9.32
N LEU A 42 6.90 -1.54 9.72
CA LEU A 42 7.85 -2.65 9.85
C LEU A 42 7.42 -3.61 10.97
N ALA A 43 6.96 -3.09 12.11
CA ALA A 43 6.42 -3.92 13.20
C ALA A 43 5.18 -4.71 12.75
N ALA A 44 4.24 -4.07 12.06
CA ALA A 44 3.05 -4.72 11.52
C ALA A 44 3.42 -5.80 10.48
N ALA A 45 4.35 -5.50 9.58
CA ALA A 45 4.84 -6.46 8.59
C ALA A 45 5.48 -7.70 9.25
N GLY A 46 6.28 -7.49 10.30
CA GLY A 46 6.88 -8.58 11.07
C GLY A 46 5.84 -9.45 11.79
N ALA A 47 4.83 -8.83 12.39
CA ALA A 47 3.73 -9.56 13.05
C ALA A 47 2.92 -10.39 12.04
N LEU A 48 2.59 -9.82 10.88
CA LEU A 48 1.89 -10.53 9.81
C LEU A 48 2.72 -11.69 9.26
N ARG A 49 4.03 -11.52 9.11
CA ARG A 49 4.91 -12.61 8.66
C ARG A 49 4.92 -13.78 9.64
N ARG A 50 5.06 -13.51 10.94
CA ARG A 50 4.99 -14.55 11.97
C ARG A 50 3.65 -15.27 11.99
N LEU A 51 2.56 -14.54 11.79
CA LEU A 51 1.23 -15.13 11.71
C LEU A 51 1.13 -16.06 10.49
N ALA A 52 1.62 -15.62 9.33
CA ALA A 52 1.67 -16.45 8.13
C ALA A 52 2.52 -17.72 8.35
N ASP A 53 3.69 -17.60 8.97
CA ASP A 53 4.57 -18.74 9.27
C ASP A 53 3.91 -19.73 10.25
N LEU A 54 3.03 -19.27 11.15
CA LEU A 54 2.25 -20.13 12.05
C LEU A 54 1.07 -20.82 11.33
N MET A 55 0.51 -20.17 10.31
CA MET A 55 -0.59 -20.73 9.53
C MET A 55 -0.11 -21.71 8.47
N GLU A 56 1.14 -21.62 8.04
CA GLU A 56 1.67 -22.48 6.99
C GLU A 56 1.77 -23.94 7.49
N PRO A 57 1.00 -24.88 6.90
CA PRO A 57 1.04 -26.27 7.33
C PRO A 57 2.40 -26.87 6.98
N ARG A 58 3.08 -27.47 7.97
CA ARG A 58 4.37 -28.15 7.74
C ARG A 58 4.21 -29.21 6.63
N PRO A 59 5.12 -29.24 5.64
CA PRO A 59 5.08 -30.27 4.62
C PRO A 59 5.24 -31.64 5.28
N ALA A 60 4.34 -32.57 4.92
CA ALA A 60 4.41 -33.94 5.40
C ALA A 60 5.74 -34.59 4.97
N PRO A 61 6.36 -35.41 5.82
CA PRO A 61 7.59 -36.10 5.46
C PRO A 61 7.35 -36.98 4.25
N VAL A 62 8.16 -36.79 3.21
CA VAL A 62 8.14 -37.62 2.00
C VAL A 62 8.66 -39.01 2.39
N PRO A 63 7.94 -40.10 2.10
CA PRO A 63 8.43 -41.44 2.40
C PRO A 63 9.75 -41.70 1.64
N PRO A 64 10.68 -42.48 2.22
CA PRO A 64 11.92 -42.80 1.54
C PRO A 64 11.61 -43.54 0.23
N ALA A 65 12.10 -43.00 -0.88
CA ALA A 65 12.01 -43.68 -2.16
C ALA A 65 12.88 -44.94 -2.10
N CYS A 66 12.27 -46.10 -2.36
CA CYS A 66 13.00 -47.36 -2.52
C CYS A 66 13.86 -47.27 -3.80
N SER A 67 15.16 -47.48 -3.63
CA SER A 67 16.15 -47.72 -4.70
C SER A 67 16.06 -49.14 -5.24
#